data_AF-A0A0B4CP91-F1
#
_entry.id   AF-A0A0B4CP91-F1
#
_cell.length_a   1.000
_cell.length_b   1.000
_cell.length_c   1.000
_cell.angle_alpha   90.00
_cell.angle_beta   90.00
_cell.angle_gamma   90.00
#
_symmetry.space_group_name_H-M   'P 1'
#
loop_
_entity.id
_entity.type
_entity.pdbx_description
1 polymer ?
#
loop_
_entity_poly.entity_id
_entity_poly.type
_entity_poly.pdbx_seq_one_letter_code
_entity_poly.pdbx_strand_id
1 'polypeptide(L)'
;MTKPIRMRLHSRADAIDLVDYDAGDLEPVDKALLGFGAKKILSVGNPLEETQRYSLGSSEVILDWDGYTSALRTTDPTHLTAIFNALSRSPLFEVAGKDD
;
A
#
# COMPACT_ATOMS: atom_id res chain seq x y z
N MET A 1 4.44 19.20 -5.48
CA MET A 1 3.67 18.01 -5.91
C MET A 1 4.49 16.80 -5.52
N THR A 2 3.95 15.92 -4.68
CA THR A 2 4.60 14.66 -4.30
C THR A 2 4.61 13.72 -5.50
N LYS A 3 5.69 12.96 -5.71
CA LYS A 3 5.75 11.96 -6.79
C LYS A 3 4.72 10.85 -6.53
N PRO A 4 4.19 10.19 -7.57
CA PRO A 4 3.31 9.04 -7.40
C PRO A 4 4.00 7.92 -6.60
N ILE A 5 3.23 7.18 -5.80
CA ILE A 5 3.72 6.03 -5.05
C ILE A 5 4.01 4.89 -6.03
N ARG A 6 5.27 4.49 -6.15
CA ARG A 6 5.66 3.38 -7.03
C ARG A 6 5.32 2.06 -6.36
N MET A 7 4.57 1.23 -7.07
CA MET A 7 4.02 -0.01 -6.56
C MET A 7 4.22 -1.19 -7.51
N ARG A 8 4.40 -2.39 -6.95
CA ARG A 8 4.58 -3.63 -7.71
C ARG A 8 3.74 -4.74 -7.10
N LEU A 9 2.96 -5.46 -7.91
CA LEU A 9 2.20 -6.61 -7.43
C LEU A 9 3.15 -7.81 -7.25
N HIS A 10 3.27 -8.30 -6.02
CA HIS A 10 4.07 -9.46 -5.66
C HIS A 10 3.18 -10.67 -5.36
N SER A 11 2.76 -11.37 -6.43
CA SER A 11 1.78 -12.46 -6.35
C SER A 11 2.20 -13.65 -5.49
N ARG A 12 3.49 -13.84 -5.19
CA ARG A 12 3.95 -14.93 -4.32
C ARG A 12 3.85 -14.60 -2.83
N ALA A 13 3.82 -13.32 -2.46
CA ALA A 13 3.73 -12.88 -1.06
C ALA A 13 2.35 -12.30 -0.72
N ASP A 14 1.40 -12.40 -1.66
CA ASP A 14 0.07 -11.79 -1.56
C ASP A 14 0.13 -10.33 -1.09
N ALA A 15 1.04 -9.56 -1.71
CA ALA A 15 1.32 -8.17 -1.36
C ALA A 15 1.50 -7.27 -2.59
N ILE A 16 1.38 -5.97 -2.36
CA ILE A 16 1.79 -4.91 -3.28
C ILE A 16 2.98 -4.20 -2.63
N ASP A 17 4.18 -4.38 -3.17
CA ASP A 17 5.40 -3.76 -2.65
C ASP A 17 5.40 -2.26 -2.97
N LEU A 18 5.87 -1.45 -2.02
CA LEU A 18 5.99 0.00 -2.15
C LEU A 18 7.46 0.38 -2.32
N VAL A 19 7.92 0.37 -3.58
CA VAL A 19 9.34 0.33 -3.98
C VAL A 19 10.21 1.45 -3.40
N ASP A 20 9.64 2.63 -3.13
CA ASP A 20 10.39 3.79 -2.65
C ASP A 20 10.22 4.04 -1.13
N TYR A 21 9.48 3.18 -0.42
CA TYR A 21 8.97 3.46 0.93
C TYR A 21 9.50 2.51 2.02
N ASP A 22 10.64 1.87 1.78
CA ASP A 22 11.29 0.92 2.69
C ASP A 22 11.79 1.54 4.01
N ALA A 23 12.03 2.85 4.02
CA ALA A 23 12.60 3.57 5.16
C ALA A 23 11.61 3.91 6.29
N GLY A 24 10.36 3.45 6.22
CA GLY A 24 9.34 3.67 7.27
C GLY A 24 8.67 5.05 7.26
N ASP A 25 8.96 5.91 6.29
CA ASP A 25 8.17 7.13 6.07
C ASP A 25 6.86 6.78 5.33
N LEU A 26 5.86 6.37 6.10
CA LEU A 26 4.56 5.95 5.59
C LEU A 26 3.60 7.11 5.31
N GLU A 27 3.95 8.34 5.70
CA GLU A 27 3.05 9.51 5.57
C GLU A 27 2.62 9.77 4.12
N PRO A 28 3.50 9.69 3.11
CA PRO A 28 3.10 9.90 1.72
C PRO A 28 2.14 8.81 1.22
N VAL A 29 2.31 7.56 1.68
CA VAL A 29 1.45 6.43 1.33
C VAL A 29 0.08 6.58 1.98
N ASP A 30 0.03 6.94 3.27
CA ASP A 30 -1.21 7.25 4.00
C ASP A 30 -2.00 8.35 3.29
N LYS A 31 -1.34 9.46 2.94
CA LYS A 31 -1.97 10.56 2.19
C LYS A 31 -2.50 10.11 0.82
N ALA A 32 -1.76 9.26 0.11
CA ALA A 32 -2.19 8.74 -1.19
C ALA A 32 -3.43 7.82 -1.06
N LEU A 33 -3.48 6.95 -0.06
CA LEU A 33 -4.63 6.08 0.21
C LEU A 33 -5.87 6.90 0.60
N LEU A 34 -5.72 7.89 1.48
CA LEU A 34 -6.80 8.80 1.86
C LEU A 34 -7.29 9.63 0.66
N GLY A 35 -6.37 10.15 -0.15
CA GLY A 35 -6.69 10.88 -1.39
C GLY A 35 -7.37 10.03 -2.46
N PHE A 36 -7.11 8.73 -2.47
CA PHE A 36 -7.81 7.75 -3.31
C PHE A 36 -9.23 7.41 -2.81
N GLY A 37 -9.57 7.81 -1.58
CA GLY A 37 -10.87 7.59 -0.96
C GLY A 37 -10.91 6.42 0.02
N ALA A 38 -9.75 5.86 0.39
CA ALA A 38 -9.69 4.93 1.51
C ALA A 38 -10.00 5.66 2.83
N LYS A 39 -10.58 4.94 3.80
CA LYS A 39 -10.84 5.49 5.14
C LYS A 39 -10.02 4.73 6.17
N LYS A 40 -9.19 5.43 6.92
CA LYS A 40 -8.38 4.86 8.00
C LYS A 40 -9.30 4.32 9.11
N ILE A 41 -9.13 3.04 9.42
CA ILE A 41 -9.86 2.34 10.49
C ILE A 41 -9.02 2.35 11.76
N LEU A 42 -7.74 1.99 11.65
CA LEU A 42 -6.85 1.76 12.77
C LEU A 42 -5.40 2.06 12.38
N SER A 43 -4.62 2.55 13.33
CA SER A 43 -3.16 2.63 13.25
C SER A 43 -2.61 1.98 14.51
N VAL A 44 -1.78 0.95 14.36
CA VAL A 44 -1.03 0.32 15.46
C VAL A 44 0.43 0.30 15.03
N GLY A 45 1.31 0.92 15.81
CA GLY A 45 2.73 0.96 15.47
C GLY A 45 3.62 1.05 16.70
N ASN A 46 4.82 0.51 16.55
CA ASN A 46 5.96 0.74 17.41
C ASN A 46 7.15 1.20 16.52
N PRO A 47 8.30 1.59 17.09
CA PRO A 47 9.42 2.09 16.30
C PRO A 47 10.07 1.08 15.34
N LEU A 48 9.75 -0.20 15.45
CA LEU A 48 10.31 -1.30 14.65
C LEU A 48 9.33 -1.84 13.61
N GLU A 49 8.02 -1.71 13.86
CA GLU A 49 6.96 -2.22 12.99
C GLU A 49 5.74 -1.31 13.06
N GLU A 50 5.14 -1.01 11.92
CA GLU A 50 3.92 -0.21 11.84
C GLU A 50 2.89 -0.88 10.93
N THR A 51 1.66 -1.00 11.43
CA THR A 51 0.51 -1.52 10.70
C THR A 51 -0.62 -0.49 10.72
N GLN A 52 -1.04 -0.04 9.54
CA GLN A 52 -2.18 0.84 9.36
C GLN A 52 -3.27 0.13 8.53
N ARG A 53 -4.53 0.22 8.96
CA ARG A 53 -5.65 -0.44 8.28
C ARG A 53 -6.62 0.58 7.70
N TYR A 54 -7.06 0.32 6.49
CA TYR A 54 -7.98 1.17 5.75
C TYR A 54 -9.13 0.34 5.17
N SER A 55 -10.31 0.94 5.14
CA SER A 55 -11.41 0.45 4.30
C SER A 55 -11.36 1.12 2.93
N LEU A 56 -11.52 0.32 1.88
CA LEU A 56 -11.62 0.77 0.50
C LEU A 56 -12.83 0.09 -0.14
N GLY A 57 -13.98 0.77 -0.11
CA GLY A 57 -15.25 0.16 -0.48
C GLY A 57 -15.59 -1.01 0.45
N SER A 58 -15.75 -2.21 -0.13
CA SER A 58 -15.97 -3.46 0.62
C SER A 58 -14.69 -4.23 0.96
N SER A 59 -13.51 -3.71 0.58
CA SER A 59 -12.21 -4.36 0.83
C SER A 59 -11.47 -3.70 1.98
N GLU A 60 -10.65 -4.48 2.70
CA GLU A 60 -9.68 -3.97 3.66
C GLU A 60 -8.28 -3.93 3.01
N VAL A 61 -7.59 -2.81 3.19
CA VAL A 61 -6.19 -2.60 2.80
C VAL A 61 -5.38 -2.39 4.08
N ILE A 62 -4.30 -3.15 4.20
CA ILE A 62 -3.37 -3.09 5.33
C ILE A 62 -2.05 -2.54 4.78
N LEU A 63 -1.59 -1.42 5.29
CA LEU A 63 -0.25 -0.90 5.07
C LEU A 63 0.63 -1.41 6.21
N ASP A 64 1.56 -2.30 5.88
CA ASP A 64 2.53 -2.84 6.82
C ASP A 64 3.94 -2.33 6.50
N TRP A 65 4.67 -1.98 7.54
CA TRP A 65 6.11 -1.76 7.53
C TRP A 65 6.75 -2.66 8.59
N ASP A 66 7.68 -3.52 8.16
CA ASP A 66 8.31 -4.55 9.00
C ASP A 66 9.71 -4.14 9.54
N GLY A 67 10.04 -2.86 9.45
CA GLY A 67 11.36 -2.33 9.79
C GLY A 67 12.32 -2.25 8.60
N TYR A 68 12.00 -2.89 7.48
CA TYR A 68 12.85 -2.94 6.28
C TYR A 68 12.10 -2.61 5.00
N THR A 69 10.86 -3.05 4.85
CA THR A 69 10.07 -2.91 3.63
C THR A 69 8.65 -2.49 3.96
N SER A 70 8.04 -1.73 3.05
CA SER A 70 6.64 -1.33 3.14
C SER A 70 5.81 -2.02 2.08
N ALA A 71 4.65 -2.56 2.47
CA ALA A 71 3.76 -3.26 1.56
C ALA A 71 2.29 -2.98 1.85
N LEU A 72 1.46 -3.03 0.81
CA LEU A 72 0.01 -3.13 0.96
C LEU A 72 -0.41 -4.60 0.89
N ARG A 73 -1.20 -5.02 1.87
CA ARG A 73 -1.81 -6.34 1.99
C ARG A 73 -3.31 -6.21 2.12
N THR A 74 -3.99 -7.34 2.09
CA THR A 74 -5.43 -7.42 2.35
C THR A 74 -5.73 -8.67 3.19
N THR A 75 -6.82 -8.64 3.94
CA THR A 75 -7.28 -9.80 4.71
C THR A 75 -7.81 -10.92 3.82
N ASP A 76 -8.23 -10.58 2.60
CA ASP A 76 -8.68 -11.54 1.58
C ASP A 76 -7.83 -11.37 0.30
N PRO A 77 -6.83 -12.25 0.08
CA PRO A 77 -5.93 -12.17 -1.07
C PRO A 77 -6.63 -12.12 -2.43
N THR A 78 -7.87 -12.62 -2.54
CA THR A 78 -8.64 -12.56 -3.79
C THR A 78 -8.93 -11.12 -4.23
N HIS A 79 -8.96 -10.17 -3.30
CA HIS A 79 -9.15 -8.75 -3.59
C HIS A 79 -7.87 -8.01 -3.98
N LEU A 80 -6.68 -8.59 -3.73
CA LEU A 80 -5.40 -7.89 -3.91
C LEU A 80 -5.20 -7.41 -5.35
N THR A 81 -5.50 -8.25 -6.34
CA THR A 81 -5.37 -7.88 -7.76
C THR A 81 -6.36 -6.78 -8.14
N ALA A 82 -7.58 -6.82 -7.61
CA ALA A 82 -8.58 -5.79 -7.85
C ALA A 82 -8.16 -4.44 -7.24
N ILE A 83 -7.62 -4.47 -6.02
CA ILE A 83 -7.06 -3.29 -5.34
C ILE A 83 -5.90 -2.72 -6.16
N PHE A 84 -4.92 -3.53 -6.56
CA PHE A 84 -3.79 -3.08 -7.38
C PHE A 84 -4.25 -2.42 -8.69
N ASN A 85 -5.21 -3.04 -9.39
CA ASN A 85 -5.78 -2.49 -10.62
C ASN A 85 -6.57 -1.19 -10.42
N ALA A 86 -7.17 -1.00 -9.24
CA ALA A 86 -7.86 0.23 -8.90
C ALA A 86 -6.85 1.36 -8.60
N LEU A 87 -5.82 1.06 -7.81
CA LEU A 87 -4.75 2.01 -7.48
C LEU A 87 -3.99 2.47 -8.74
N SER A 88 -3.70 1.56 -9.68
CA SER A 88 -2.92 1.88 -10.90
C SER A 88 -3.63 2.82 -11.87
N ARG A 89 -4.93 3.03 -11.70
CA ARG A 89 -5.73 3.99 -12.48
C ARG A 89 -5.73 5.39 -11.87
N SER A 90 -5.22 5.54 -10.64
CA SER A 90 -5.11 6.83 -9.97
C SER A 90 -3.77 7.49 -10.28
N PRO A 91 -3.72 8.81 -10.50
CA PRO A 91 -2.46 9.53 -10.67
C PRO A 91 -1.59 9.56 -9.40
N LEU A 92 -2.10 9.07 -8.27
CA LEU A 92 -1.37 8.98 -7.00
C LEU A 92 -0.42 7.77 -6.95
N PHE A 93 -0.59 6.79 -7.85
CA PHE A 93 0.19 5.56 -7.87
C PHE A 93 0.79 5.31 -9.25
N GLU A 94 1.97 4.72 -9.29
CA GLU A 94 2.67 4.35 -10.52
C GLU A 94 3.07 2.87 -10.44
N VAL A 95 2.83 2.12 -11.52
CA VAL A 95 3.28 0.73 -11.58
C VAL A 95 4.78 0.71 -11.88
N ALA A 96 5.57 0.24 -10.91
CA ALA A 96 6.97 -0.03 -11.14
C ALA A 96 7.10 -1.26 -12.06
N GLY A 97 7.90 -1.14 -13.12
CA GLY A 97 8.17 -2.24 -14.05
C GLY A 97 8.67 -3.50 -13.35
N LYS A 98 8.53 -4.66 -14.00
CA LYS A 98 9.20 -5.89 -13.55
C LYS A 98 10.71 -5.62 -13.58
N ASP A 99 11.43 -5.97 -12.51
CA ASP A 99 12.86 -6.21 -12.64
C ASP A 99 13.02 -7.28 -13.73
N ASP A 100 13.78 -6.95 -14.76
CA ASP A 100 14.21 -7.86 -15.84
C ASP A 100 15.31 -8.79 -15.31
#